data_AF-A0A5C6CFQ8-F1
#
_entry.id   AF-A0A5C6CFQ8-F1
#
_cell.length_a   1.000
_cell.length_b   1.000
_cell.length_c   1.000
_cell.angle_alpha   90.00
_cell.angle_beta   90.00
_cell.angle_gamma   90.00
#
_symmetry.space_group_name_H-M   'P 1'
#
loop_
_entity.id
_entity.type
_entity.pdbx_description
1 polymer ?
#
loop_
_entity_poly.entity_id
_entity_poly.type
_entity_poly.pdbx_seq_one_letter_code
_entity_poly.pdbx_strand_id
1 'polypeptide(L)'
;MNPLDQPMHAMNNLSPVVCPESIAAMPRSNDSHDQPNESIAAGPMSPAFPEQKRSVIWDVPFDHTTLDEAVDRIESLVRQGTPSYVITANLNYCMLNHRDRDLRPVTEDADLILADGQPIVLRSRMSKAALPERVAGSEMIYNIAERCRDHGWGIYFLGGEPGVALKCAEQLVAMYPGLKIAGVESPPFRALNEAEQVEQDQRIQQSGAAILLVAFGQPKGEKWIHKNYKRLGVPVSIQLGASFDFIAGTAKRAPLVWQKIGMEWAYRMCSDPKRLVPRYALNATFLLGALVEDWKRLVTGWGMGDWSNDSDPNRPSR
;
A
#
# COMPACT_ATOMS: atom_id res chain seq x y z
N MET A 1 14.32 32.05 47.41
CA MET A 1 15.23 31.22 46.59
C MET A 1 14.86 29.77 46.81
N ASN A 2 13.99 29.23 45.95
CA ASN A 2 13.86 27.81 45.60
C ASN A 2 12.94 27.73 44.37
N PRO A 3 13.45 27.45 43.15
CA PRO A 3 12.65 27.50 41.92
C PRO A 3 12.36 26.08 41.41
N LEU A 4 11.45 25.37 42.05
CA LEU A 4 10.87 24.11 41.54
C LEU A 4 9.44 24.02 42.08
N ASP A 5 8.49 24.63 41.36
CA ASP A 5 7.08 24.22 41.30
C ASP A 5 6.27 25.23 40.46
N GLN A 6 6.29 25.05 39.14
CA GLN A 6 5.17 25.45 38.28
C GLN A 6 4.98 24.41 37.16
N PRO A 7 3.74 23.95 36.89
CA PRO A 7 3.47 22.90 35.93
C PRO A 7 3.57 23.41 34.48
N MET A 8 4.22 22.60 33.63
CA MET A 8 4.22 22.74 32.17
C MET A 8 2.80 22.53 31.61
N HIS A 9 2.04 23.61 31.51
CA HIS A 9 0.90 23.71 30.61
C HIS A 9 1.22 24.72 29.51
N ALA A 10 1.88 24.26 28.44
CA ALA A 10 1.87 24.90 27.14
C ALA A 10 2.33 23.88 26.08
N MET A 11 1.64 23.87 24.93
CA MET A 11 1.84 23.04 23.73
C MET A 11 0.88 21.84 23.61
N ASN A 12 -0.39 22.15 23.37
CA ASN A 12 -1.26 21.35 22.51
C ASN A 12 -2.40 22.25 22.02
N ASN A 13 -2.09 23.03 20.97
CA ASN A 13 -3.07 23.68 20.11
C ASN A 13 -2.36 23.92 18.76
N LEU A 14 -2.12 22.82 18.04
CA LEU A 14 -1.82 22.89 16.62
C LEU A 14 -3.07 22.42 15.89
N SER A 15 -3.81 23.39 15.37
CA SER A 15 -4.84 23.18 14.35
C SER A 15 -4.25 22.37 13.18
N PRO A 16 -5.05 21.56 12.46
CA PRO A 16 -4.57 20.88 11.25
C PRO A 16 -3.94 21.91 10.31
N VAL A 17 -2.67 21.68 9.94
CA VAL A 17 -1.98 22.51 8.97
C VAL A 17 -2.57 22.19 7.59
N VAL A 18 -3.57 22.96 7.20
CA VAL A 18 -3.93 23.12 5.79
C VAL A 18 -2.77 23.86 5.15
N CYS A 19 -1.92 23.15 4.39
CA CYS A 19 -0.86 23.80 3.63
C CYS A 19 -1.50 24.72 2.57
N PRO A 20 -1.02 25.97 2.41
CA PRO A 20 -1.71 27.00 1.66
C PRO A 20 -1.82 26.69 0.16
N GLU A 21 -2.93 27.17 -0.42
CA GLU A 21 -3.22 27.24 -1.85
C GLU A 21 -2.05 27.86 -2.63
N SER A 22 -1.14 27.04 -3.17
CA SER A 22 -0.13 27.55 -4.13
C SER A 22 0.16 26.61 -5.30
N ILE A 23 -0.63 25.55 -5.47
CA ILE A 23 -0.70 24.78 -6.73
C ILE A 23 -2.04 25.03 -7.47
N ALA A 24 -3.00 25.72 -6.84
CA ALA A 24 -4.35 25.93 -7.38
C ALA A 24 -4.51 27.14 -8.33
N ALA A 25 -3.46 27.93 -8.61
CA ALA A 25 -3.59 29.15 -9.40
C ALA A 25 -2.58 29.24 -10.56
N MET A 26 -3.00 28.75 -11.72
CA MET A 26 -2.51 29.21 -13.04
C MET A 26 -3.71 29.83 -13.77
N PRO A 27 -3.55 30.96 -14.48
CA PRO A 27 -4.66 31.81 -14.88
C PRO A 27 -5.52 31.14 -15.95
N ARG A 28 -6.84 31.10 -15.70
CA ARG A 28 -7.84 30.80 -16.73
C ARG A 28 -7.84 31.95 -17.74
N SER A 29 -7.46 31.69 -18.98
CA SER A 29 -7.78 32.56 -20.10
C SER A 29 -9.29 32.67 -20.20
N ASN A 30 -9.79 33.89 -20.11
CA ASN A 30 -11.18 34.25 -20.36
C ASN A 30 -11.51 33.93 -21.83
N ASP A 31 -12.13 32.78 -22.08
CA ASP A 31 -13.03 32.60 -23.21
C ASP A 31 -14.21 31.75 -22.73
N SER A 32 -15.37 32.41 -22.77
CA SER A 32 -16.66 31.91 -22.34
C SER A 32 -17.14 30.77 -23.23
N HIS A 33 -17.10 29.53 -22.73
CA HIS A 33 -18.05 28.49 -23.10
C HIS A 33 -18.34 27.60 -21.89
N ASP A 34 -19.58 27.72 -21.43
CA ASP A 34 -20.21 26.89 -20.41
C ASP A 34 -20.33 25.45 -20.94
N GLN A 35 -19.49 24.55 -20.44
CA GLN A 35 -19.54 23.11 -20.68
C GLN A 35 -19.55 22.43 -19.30
N PRO A 36 -20.59 21.63 -18.98
CA PRO A 36 -20.68 20.96 -17.70
C PRO A 36 -19.55 19.95 -17.51
N ASN A 37 -19.05 19.89 -16.27
CA ASN A 37 -18.01 18.98 -15.80
C ASN A 37 -18.34 17.54 -16.23
N GLU A 38 -17.61 16.99 -17.21
CA GLU A 38 -17.74 15.60 -17.62
C GLU A 38 -17.41 14.73 -16.41
N SER A 39 -18.44 14.09 -15.84
CA SER A 39 -18.23 12.95 -14.96
C SER A 39 -17.41 11.91 -15.74
N ILE A 40 -16.61 11.13 -15.04
CA ILE A 40 -15.88 10.00 -15.61
C ILE A 40 -16.92 9.07 -16.25
N ALA A 41 -17.20 9.30 -17.54
CA ALA A 41 -18.20 8.55 -18.26
C ALA A 41 -17.68 7.11 -18.34
N ALA A 42 -18.49 6.18 -17.86
CA ALA A 42 -18.23 4.75 -18.02
C ALA A 42 -18.13 4.45 -19.51
N GLY A 43 -16.90 4.39 -20.01
CA GLY A 43 -16.61 3.92 -21.37
C GLY A 43 -17.08 2.48 -21.54
N PRO A 44 -17.19 1.98 -22.80
CA PRO A 44 -17.59 0.60 -23.05
C PRO A 44 -16.70 -0.35 -22.23
N MET A 45 -17.33 -1.29 -21.53
CA MET A 45 -16.64 -2.28 -20.68
C MET A 45 -15.45 -2.87 -21.45
N SER A 46 -14.24 -2.54 -21.00
CA SER A 46 -13.02 -3.24 -21.42
C SER A 46 -13.22 -4.74 -21.17
N PRO A 47 -12.69 -5.63 -22.02
CA PRO A 47 -12.86 -7.07 -21.83
C PRO A 47 -12.47 -7.44 -20.39
N ALA A 48 -13.31 -8.24 -19.74
CA ALA A 48 -13.05 -8.73 -18.40
C ALA A 48 -11.65 -9.36 -18.38
N PHE A 49 -10.77 -8.85 -17.51
CA PHE A 49 -9.47 -9.46 -17.31
C PHE A 49 -9.69 -10.93 -16.95
N PRO A 50 -8.83 -11.84 -17.47
CA PRO A 50 -8.95 -13.24 -17.16
C PRO A 50 -8.99 -13.48 -15.65
N GLU A 51 -9.71 -14.53 -15.25
CA GLU A 51 -9.92 -14.90 -13.86
C GLU A 51 -8.59 -14.90 -13.08
N GLN A 52 -8.59 -14.21 -11.95
CA GLN A 52 -7.37 -13.83 -11.24
C GLN A 52 -6.73 -15.06 -10.61
N LYS A 53 -5.58 -15.50 -11.13
CA LYS A 53 -4.83 -16.59 -10.53
C LYS A 53 -4.15 -16.10 -9.25
N ARG A 54 -4.63 -16.60 -8.10
CA ARG A 54 -4.03 -16.32 -6.79
C ARG A 54 -3.22 -17.50 -6.27
N SER A 55 -2.18 -17.21 -5.51
CA SER A 55 -1.44 -18.21 -4.74
C SER A 55 -1.29 -17.78 -3.29
N VAL A 56 -1.68 -18.68 -2.39
CA VAL A 56 -1.59 -18.42 -0.95
C VAL A 56 -0.16 -18.63 -0.48
N ILE A 57 0.45 -17.56 0.02
CA ILE A 57 1.77 -17.55 0.63
C ILE A 57 1.61 -16.94 2.02
N TRP A 58 1.92 -17.74 3.06
CA TRP A 58 1.80 -17.32 4.46
C TRP A 58 0.45 -16.65 4.77
N ASP A 59 -0.63 -17.34 4.41
CA ASP A 59 -2.03 -16.93 4.61
C ASP A 59 -2.49 -15.67 3.85
N VAL A 60 -1.69 -15.19 2.89
CA VAL A 60 -2.03 -14.06 2.02
C VAL A 60 -2.20 -14.54 0.57
N PRO A 61 -3.33 -14.25 -0.10
CA PRO A 61 -3.59 -14.70 -1.46
C PRO A 61 -3.03 -13.70 -2.49
N PHE A 62 -1.79 -13.89 -2.91
CA PHE A 62 -1.11 -13.01 -3.86
C PHE A 62 -1.55 -13.24 -5.30
N ASP A 63 -1.72 -12.15 -6.05
CA ASP A 63 -2.06 -12.16 -7.46
C ASP A 63 -0.84 -12.39 -8.36
N HIS A 64 -1.01 -13.25 -9.36
CA HIS A 64 0.01 -13.54 -10.37
C HIS A 64 0.09 -12.40 -11.36
N THR A 65 0.88 -11.38 -11.01
CA THR A 65 1.04 -10.17 -11.83
C THR A 65 2.48 -9.69 -11.84
N THR A 66 2.92 -9.24 -12.99
CA THR A 66 4.06 -8.34 -13.16
C THR A 66 3.64 -6.90 -12.80
N LEU A 67 4.62 -6.01 -12.70
CA LEU A 67 4.41 -4.60 -12.42
C LEU A 67 3.57 -3.94 -13.52
N ASP A 68 3.81 -4.26 -14.78
CA ASP A 68 3.04 -3.73 -15.91
C ASP A 68 1.60 -4.26 -15.88
N GLU A 69 1.41 -5.57 -15.67
CA GLU A 69 0.08 -6.17 -15.52
C GLU A 69 -0.68 -5.63 -14.31
N ALA A 70 0.01 -5.34 -13.21
CA ALA A 70 -0.58 -4.72 -12.03
C ALA A 70 -1.08 -3.30 -12.32
N VAL A 71 -0.33 -2.51 -13.10
CA VAL A 71 -0.72 -1.17 -13.50
C VAL A 71 -1.89 -1.21 -14.48
N ASP A 72 -1.89 -2.12 -15.45
CA ASP A 72 -3.01 -2.34 -16.37
C ASP A 72 -4.28 -2.78 -15.61
N ARG A 73 -4.10 -3.58 -14.55
CA ARG A 73 -5.19 -3.98 -13.69
C ARG A 73 -5.74 -2.79 -12.89
N ILE A 74 -4.87 -1.95 -12.33
CA ILE A 74 -5.27 -0.71 -11.63
C ILE A 74 -6.02 0.22 -12.58
N GLU A 75 -5.53 0.42 -13.81
CA GLU A 75 -6.22 1.21 -14.84
C GLU A 75 -7.64 0.70 -15.06
N SER A 76 -7.79 -0.63 -15.09
CA SER A 76 -9.08 -1.25 -15.34
C SER A 76 -10.03 -1.13 -14.17
N LEU A 77 -9.55 -1.20 -12.93
CA LEU A 77 -10.33 -0.88 -11.74
C LEU A 77 -10.79 0.59 -11.76
N VAL A 78 -9.90 1.52 -12.16
CA VAL A 78 -10.27 2.93 -12.33
C VAL A 78 -11.40 3.08 -13.36
N ARG A 79 -11.29 2.43 -14.52
CA ARG A 79 -12.32 2.47 -15.58
C ARG A 79 -13.64 1.84 -15.18
N GLN A 80 -13.61 0.82 -14.33
CA GLN A 80 -14.83 0.21 -13.79
C GLN A 80 -15.59 1.18 -12.88
N GLY A 81 -14.90 2.09 -12.20
CA GLY A 81 -15.51 3.13 -11.36
C GLY A 81 -16.12 2.62 -10.05
N THR A 82 -16.16 1.31 -9.82
CA THR A 82 -16.49 0.73 -8.52
C THR A 82 -15.32 0.97 -7.56
N PRO A 83 -15.54 1.49 -6.35
CA PRO A 83 -14.46 1.67 -5.38
C PRO A 83 -13.79 0.34 -5.08
N SER A 84 -12.47 0.30 -5.28
CA SER A 84 -11.61 -0.85 -5.10
C SER A 84 -10.34 -0.44 -4.36
N TYR A 85 -9.59 -1.42 -3.85
CA TYR A 85 -8.30 -1.15 -3.23
C TYR A 85 -7.25 -2.22 -3.48
N VAL A 86 -6.01 -1.77 -3.46
CA VAL A 86 -4.82 -2.58 -3.75
C VAL A 86 -3.91 -2.63 -2.54
N ILE A 87 -3.41 -3.83 -2.25
CA ILE A 87 -2.46 -4.09 -1.18
C ILE A 87 -1.10 -4.45 -1.79
N THR A 88 -0.05 -3.71 -1.41
CA THR A 88 1.34 -4.12 -1.66
C THR A 88 1.86 -4.89 -0.45
N ALA A 89 1.66 -6.20 -0.45
CA ALA A 89 1.96 -7.05 0.69
C ALA A 89 3.44 -7.46 0.69
N ASN A 90 4.15 -7.08 1.75
CA ASN A 90 5.52 -7.49 2.02
C ASN A 90 5.56 -8.52 3.17
N LEU A 91 6.75 -8.99 3.55
CA LEU A 91 6.90 -9.97 4.65
C LEU A 91 6.28 -9.49 5.99
N ASN A 92 6.37 -8.19 6.27
CA ASN A 92 5.76 -7.60 7.47
C ASN A 92 4.23 -7.68 7.39
N TYR A 93 3.63 -7.46 6.21
CA TYR A 93 2.20 -7.66 6.01
C TYR A 93 1.77 -9.11 6.26
N CYS A 94 2.49 -10.09 5.70
CA CYS A 94 2.21 -11.51 5.94
C CYS A 94 2.25 -11.86 7.43
N MET A 95 3.28 -11.40 8.15
CA MET A 95 3.37 -11.60 9.60
C MET A 95 2.18 -10.97 10.34
N LEU A 96 1.82 -9.73 10.00
CA LEU A 96 0.72 -9.03 10.64
C LEU A 96 -0.61 -9.72 10.34
N ASN A 97 -0.87 -10.10 9.09
CA ASN A 97 -2.08 -10.84 8.69
C ASN A 97 -2.20 -12.19 9.42
N HIS A 98 -1.09 -12.89 9.63
CA HIS A 98 -1.08 -14.14 10.38
C HIS A 98 -1.41 -13.93 11.87
N ARG A 99 -0.95 -12.84 12.49
CA ARG A 99 -1.13 -12.56 13.92
C ARG A 99 -2.42 -11.83 14.27
N ASP A 100 -2.86 -10.92 13.41
CA ASP A 100 -3.96 -10.00 13.64
C ASP A 100 -5.19 -10.43 12.85
N ARG A 101 -6.19 -10.98 13.55
CA ARG A 101 -7.43 -11.48 12.92
C ARG A 101 -8.22 -10.38 12.22
N ASP A 102 -8.07 -9.12 12.64
CA ASP A 102 -8.76 -7.99 12.01
C ASP A 102 -8.22 -7.67 10.62
N LEU A 103 -7.06 -8.23 10.23
CA LEU A 103 -6.50 -8.06 8.88
C LEU A 103 -6.99 -9.10 7.87
N ARG A 104 -7.64 -10.17 8.33
CA ARG A 104 -8.22 -11.16 7.41
C ARG A 104 -9.28 -10.55 6.49
N PRO A 105 -10.32 -9.86 6.98
CA PRO A 105 -11.30 -9.24 6.09
C PRO A 105 -10.66 -8.16 5.19
N VAL A 106 -9.66 -7.43 5.71
CA VAL A 106 -8.90 -6.45 4.91
C VAL A 106 -8.15 -7.12 3.75
N THR A 107 -7.63 -8.32 3.97
CA THR A 107 -6.92 -9.10 2.95
C THR A 107 -7.90 -9.75 1.98
N GLU A 108 -8.97 -10.35 2.49
CA GLU A 108 -9.96 -11.10 1.70
C GLU A 108 -10.75 -10.21 0.75
N ASP A 109 -11.11 -9.00 1.19
CA ASP A 109 -11.88 -8.03 0.41
C ASP A 109 -11.05 -7.26 -0.63
N ALA A 110 -9.73 -7.47 -0.69
CA ALA A 110 -8.86 -6.71 -1.59
C ALA A 110 -8.99 -7.16 -3.06
N ASP A 111 -9.10 -6.19 -3.95
CA ASP A 111 -9.24 -6.41 -5.40
C ASP A 111 -7.92 -6.85 -6.06
N LEU A 112 -6.80 -6.44 -5.48
CA LEU A 112 -5.46 -6.79 -5.96
C LEU A 112 -4.46 -6.81 -4.79
N ILE A 113 -3.70 -7.91 -4.66
CA ILE A 113 -2.66 -8.12 -3.68
C ILE A 113 -1.35 -8.45 -4.37
N LEU A 114 -0.43 -7.49 -4.31
CA LEU A 114 0.86 -7.50 -4.99
C LEU A 114 1.97 -7.99 -4.08
N ALA A 115 2.91 -8.73 -4.66
CA ALA A 115 4.06 -9.28 -3.95
C ALA A 115 5.20 -8.25 -3.81
N ASP A 116 5.17 -7.47 -2.74
CA ASP A 116 6.18 -6.45 -2.41
C ASP A 116 7.31 -7.03 -1.56
N GLY A 117 8.07 -7.97 -2.13
CA GLY A 117 9.30 -8.44 -1.50
C GLY A 117 9.85 -9.75 -2.07
N GLN A 118 11.18 -9.82 -2.17
CA GLN A 118 11.86 -11.03 -2.65
C GLN A 118 11.57 -12.30 -1.84
N PRO A 119 11.45 -12.29 -0.49
CA PRO A 119 11.12 -13.50 0.25
C PRO A 119 9.82 -14.17 -0.20
N ILE A 120 8.81 -13.37 -0.56
CA ILE A 120 7.51 -13.87 -1.04
C ILE A 120 7.66 -14.54 -2.40
N VAL A 121 8.35 -13.86 -3.34
CA VAL A 121 8.61 -14.39 -4.68
C VAL A 121 9.44 -15.67 -4.60
N LEU A 122 10.50 -15.70 -3.78
CA LEU A 122 11.33 -16.89 -3.59
C LEU A 122 10.53 -18.06 -3.01
N ARG A 123 9.72 -17.83 -1.97
CA ARG A 123 8.83 -18.85 -1.42
C ARG A 123 7.89 -19.38 -2.49
N SER A 124 7.28 -18.49 -3.29
CA SER A 124 6.32 -18.89 -4.33
C SER A 124 6.87 -19.93 -5.31
N ARG A 125 8.19 -19.92 -5.58
CA ARG A 125 8.88 -20.87 -6.47
C ARG A 125 8.91 -22.30 -5.94
N MET A 126 8.66 -22.50 -4.65
CA MET A 126 8.48 -23.83 -4.05
C MET A 126 7.10 -24.42 -4.37
N SER A 127 6.17 -23.61 -4.88
CA SER A 127 4.85 -24.03 -5.33
C SER A 127 4.82 -24.13 -6.85
N LYS A 128 3.91 -24.96 -7.41
CA LYS A 128 3.73 -25.11 -8.87
C LYS A 128 3.29 -23.81 -9.58
N ALA A 129 2.83 -22.83 -8.81
CA ALA A 129 2.34 -21.54 -9.27
C ALA A 129 3.22 -20.43 -8.68
N ALA A 130 4.44 -20.30 -9.20
CA ALA A 130 5.35 -19.24 -8.80
C ALA A 130 4.81 -17.87 -9.23
N LEU A 131 4.98 -16.87 -8.39
CA LEU A 131 4.72 -15.48 -8.74
C LEU A 131 5.76 -15.03 -9.79
N PRO A 132 5.34 -14.28 -10.82
CA PRO A 132 6.21 -13.95 -11.94
C PRO A 132 7.38 -13.05 -11.50
N GLU A 133 7.10 -12.04 -10.68
CA GLU A 133 8.12 -11.12 -10.17
C GLU A 133 7.72 -10.42 -8.87
N ARG A 134 8.64 -9.59 -8.37
CA ARG A 134 8.40 -8.68 -7.25
C ARG A 134 7.78 -7.40 -7.77
N VAL A 135 6.63 -7.02 -7.23
CA VAL A 135 5.93 -5.78 -7.57
C VAL A 135 5.97 -4.84 -6.36
N ALA A 136 6.89 -3.88 -6.36
CA ALA A 136 7.05 -2.97 -5.24
C ALA A 136 6.23 -1.70 -5.39
N GLY A 137 5.54 -1.29 -4.33
CA GLY A 137 4.77 -0.04 -4.31
C GLY A 137 5.62 1.20 -4.62
N SER A 138 6.89 1.17 -4.22
CA SER A 138 7.85 2.24 -4.49
C SER A 138 8.26 2.39 -5.96
N GLU A 139 8.03 1.36 -6.78
CA GLU A 139 8.24 1.41 -8.23
C GLU A 139 6.90 1.70 -8.93
N MET A 140 5.83 1.06 -8.48
CA MET A 140 4.47 1.18 -9.03
C MET A 140 3.93 2.61 -9.05
N ILE A 141 4.25 3.43 -8.05
CA ILE A 141 3.82 4.84 -8.00
C ILE A 141 4.22 5.66 -9.22
N TYR A 142 5.38 5.38 -9.84
CA TYR A 142 5.83 6.07 -11.05
C TYR A 142 5.00 5.68 -12.26
N ASN A 143 4.71 4.38 -12.42
CA ASN A 143 3.87 3.88 -13.51
C ASN A 143 2.41 4.34 -13.36
N ILE A 144 1.91 4.42 -12.13
CA ILE A 144 0.59 5.00 -11.82
C ILE A 144 0.56 6.48 -12.24
N ALA A 145 1.58 7.26 -11.86
CA ALA A 145 1.66 8.67 -12.22
C ALA A 145 1.69 8.85 -13.75
N GLU A 146 2.48 8.05 -14.46
CA GLU A 146 2.48 8.03 -15.92
C GLU A 146 1.10 7.72 -16.51
N ARG A 147 0.44 6.65 -16.04
CA ARG A 147 -0.88 6.27 -16.54
C ARG A 147 -1.95 7.32 -16.24
N CYS A 148 -1.87 7.97 -15.08
CA CYS A 148 -2.74 9.10 -14.74
C CYS A 148 -2.51 10.33 -15.62
N ARG A 149 -1.26 10.64 -15.96
CA ARG A 149 -0.94 11.70 -16.94
C ARG A 149 -1.60 11.38 -18.28
N ASP A 150 -1.42 10.16 -18.79
CA ASP A 150 -1.88 9.77 -20.12
C ASP A 150 -3.41 9.75 -20.26
N HIS A 151 -4.13 9.42 -19.18
CA HIS A 151 -5.61 9.47 -19.15
C HIS A 151 -6.17 10.78 -18.59
N GLY A 152 -5.33 11.71 -18.14
CA GLY A 152 -5.77 12.95 -17.50
C GLY A 152 -6.52 12.73 -16.19
N TRP A 153 -6.20 11.66 -15.47
CA TRP A 153 -6.78 11.31 -14.17
C TRP A 153 -6.08 12.01 -13.01
N GLY A 154 -6.84 12.38 -11.99
CA GLY A 154 -6.32 13.02 -10.78
C GLY A 154 -5.86 12.02 -9.72
N ILE A 155 -4.73 12.31 -9.07
CA ILE A 155 -4.23 11.55 -7.89
C ILE A 155 -4.44 12.38 -6.61
N TYR A 156 -5.01 11.77 -5.58
CA TYR A 156 -5.10 12.35 -4.23
C TYR A 156 -4.06 11.72 -3.30
N PHE A 157 -3.28 12.53 -2.60
CA PHE A 157 -2.26 12.08 -1.65
C PHE A 157 -2.73 12.31 -0.21
N LEU A 158 -2.77 11.27 0.60
CA LEU A 158 -3.25 11.33 1.98
C LEU A 158 -2.27 10.71 2.97
N GLY A 159 -1.78 11.51 3.92
CA GLY A 159 -0.89 11.07 5.00
C GLY A 159 0.58 11.37 4.78
N GLY A 160 1.45 10.65 5.48
CA GLY A 160 2.86 11.02 5.66
C GLY A 160 3.05 12.09 6.73
N GLU A 161 4.31 12.44 7.01
CA GLU A 161 4.65 13.59 7.84
C GLU A 161 4.27 14.91 7.14
N PRO A 162 4.05 16.01 7.89
CA PRO A 162 3.73 17.31 7.30
C PRO A 162 4.72 17.70 6.18
N GLY A 163 4.17 17.93 4.99
CA GLY A 163 4.94 18.30 3.80
C GLY A 163 5.52 17.14 2.98
N VAL A 164 5.49 15.90 3.47
CA VAL A 164 5.99 14.73 2.71
C VAL A 164 5.09 14.43 1.50
N ALA A 165 3.77 14.36 1.69
CA ALA A 165 2.84 14.13 0.58
C ALA A 165 2.90 15.24 -0.47
N LEU A 166 3.05 16.50 -0.06
CA LEU A 166 3.17 17.64 -0.96
C LEU A 166 4.45 17.54 -1.82
N LYS A 167 5.60 17.32 -1.19
CA LYS A 167 6.86 17.12 -1.90
C LYS A 167 6.79 15.92 -2.86
N CYS A 168 6.15 14.83 -2.43
CA CYS A 168 5.93 13.66 -3.28
C CYS A 168 5.15 14.04 -4.56
N ALA A 169 4.03 14.75 -4.40
CA ALA A 169 3.21 15.22 -5.52
C ALA A 169 4.00 16.18 -6.44
N GLU A 170 4.72 17.16 -5.88
CA GLU A 170 5.54 18.12 -6.65
C GLU A 170 6.62 17.41 -7.49
N GLN A 171 7.31 16.43 -6.91
CA GLN A 171 8.32 15.64 -7.62
C GLN A 171 7.71 14.82 -8.76
N LEU A 172 6.53 14.20 -8.53
CA LEU A 172 5.82 13.48 -9.58
C LEU A 172 5.36 14.39 -10.72
N VAL A 173 4.87 15.59 -10.42
CA VAL A 173 4.50 16.58 -11.45
C VAL A 173 5.74 17.04 -12.24
N ALA A 174 6.87 17.23 -11.57
CA ALA A 174 8.13 17.60 -12.24
C ALA A 174 8.64 16.49 -13.18
N MET A 175 8.47 15.21 -12.80
CA MET A 175 8.83 14.07 -13.64
C MET A 175 7.82 13.81 -14.77
N TYR A 176 6.54 14.09 -14.53
CA TYR A 176 5.43 13.82 -15.46
C TYR A 176 4.62 15.10 -15.71
N PRO A 177 5.12 16.03 -16.56
CA PRO A 177 4.37 17.23 -16.91
C PRO A 177 2.98 16.89 -17.46
N GLY A 178 1.94 17.57 -16.95
CA GLY A 178 0.54 17.30 -17.27
C GLY A 178 -0.16 16.34 -16.29
N LEU A 179 0.55 15.74 -15.34
CA LEU A 179 -0.05 14.98 -14.24
C LEU A 179 -0.97 15.86 -13.40
N LYS A 180 -2.20 15.41 -13.17
CA LYS A 180 -3.18 16.10 -12.33
C LYS A 180 -3.10 15.63 -10.88
N ILE A 181 -2.97 16.58 -9.96
CA ILE A 181 -3.05 16.34 -8.52
C ILE A 181 -4.43 16.79 -8.06
N ALA A 182 -5.27 15.85 -7.65
CA ALA A 182 -6.65 16.09 -7.21
C ALA A 182 -6.72 16.64 -5.78
N GLY A 183 -5.69 16.35 -4.97
CA GLY A 183 -5.57 16.89 -3.63
C GLY A 183 -4.36 16.32 -2.89
N VAL A 184 -3.94 17.04 -1.86
CA VAL A 184 -2.84 16.63 -0.97
C VAL A 184 -3.22 17.02 0.46
N GLU A 185 -3.21 16.04 1.36
CA GLU A 185 -3.55 16.28 2.77
C GLU A 185 -2.65 15.43 3.69
N SER A 186 -2.21 16.02 4.80
CA SER A 186 -1.45 15.34 5.85
C SER A 186 -2.23 15.44 7.17
N PRO A 187 -3.13 14.50 7.47
CA PRO A 187 -3.93 14.53 8.69
C PRO A 187 -3.05 14.47 9.94
N PRO A 188 -3.51 15.02 11.07
CA PRO A 188 -2.75 14.97 12.32
C PRO A 188 -2.50 13.52 12.76
N PHE A 189 -1.42 13.30 13.52
CA PHE A 189 -1.07 12.00 14.11
C PHE A 189 -1.94 11.62 15.32
N ARG A 190 -3.26 11.77 15.16
CA ARG A 190 -4.30 11.35 16.10
C ARG A 190 -5.53 10.90 15.31
N ALA A 191 -6.52 10.33 16.00
CA ALA A 191 -7.83 10.14 15.38
C ALA A 191 -8.44 11.50 15.04
N LEU A 192 -9.09 11.58 13.88
CA LEU A 192 -9.96 12.70 13.54
C LEU A 192 -11.24 12.60 14.37
N ASN A 193 -11.78 13.75 14.78
CA ASN A 193 -13.15 13.80 15.27
C ASN A 193 -14.14 13.66 14.10
N GLU A 194 -15.43 13.51 14.40
CA GLU A 194 -16.45 13.28 13.38
C GLU A 194 -16.55 14.41 12.35
N ALA A 195 -16.46 15.67 12.81
CA ALA A 195 -16.52 16.83 11.91
C ALA A 195 -15.30 16.88 10.98
N GLU A 196 -14.10 16.66 11.51
CA GLU A 196 -12.85 16.60 10.73
C GLU A 196 -12.89 15.46 9.71
N GLN A 197 -13.46 14.30 10.09
CA GLN A 197 -13.61 13.16 9.18
C GLN A 197 -14.56 13.51 8.04
N VAL A 198 -15.75 14.06 8.34
CA VAL A 198 -16.73 14.47 7.32
C VAL A 198 -16.13 15.48 6.35
N GLU A 199 -15.38 16.47 6.85
CA GLU A 199 -14.73 17.47 6.02
C GLU A 199 -13.66 16.86 5.10
N GLN A 200 -12.86 15.93 5.61
CA GLN A 200 -11.89 15.18 4.81
C GLN A 200 -12.57 14.33 3.74
N ASP A 201 -13.65 13.63 4.08
CA ASP A 201 -14.37 12.79 3.13
C ASP A 201 -14.95 13.63 2.00
N GLN A 202 -15.53 14.79 2.32
CA GLN A 202 -16.07 15.72 1.34
C GLN A 202 -14.98 16.21 0.38
N ARG A 203 -13.80 16.60 0.90
CA ARG A 203 -12.66 16.98 0.06
C ARG A 203 -12.25 15.86 -0.89
N ILE A 204 -12.13 14.63 -0.38
CA ILE A 204 -11.73 13.47 -1.18
C ILE A 204 -12.78 13.16 -2.25
N GLN A 205 -14.06 13.10 -1.87
CA GLN A 205 -15.18 12.81 -2.78
C GLN A 205 -15.33 13.85 -3.89
N GLN A 206 -15.13 15.14 -3.57
CA GLN A 206 -15.29 16.23 -4.53
C GLN A 206 -14.04 16.49 -5.38
N SER A 207 -12.91 15.87 -5.04
CA SER A 207 -11.62 16.09 -5.72
C SER A 207 -11.57 15.60 -7.16
N GLY A 208 -12.48 14.68 -7.56
CA GLY A 208 -12.42 14.00 -8.85
C GLY A 208 -11.22 13.06 -8.98
N ALA A 209 -10.61 12.65 -7.87
CA ALA A 209 -9.51 11.69 -7.88
C ALA A 209 -9.95 10.33 -8.44
N ALA A 210 -9.17 9.80 -9.37
CA ALA A 210 -9.29 8.41 -9.81
C ALA A 210 -8.54 7.46 -8.86
N ILE A 211 -7.46 7.97 -8.25
CA ILE A 211 -6.56 7.20 -7.40
C ILE A 211 -6.30 7.96 -6.10
N LEU A 212 -6.51 7.27 -4.97
CA LEU A 212 -6.16 7.73 -3.63
C LEU A 212 -4.92 6.97 -3.14
N LEU A 213 -3.83 7.69 -2.94
CA LEU A 213 -2.60 7.14 -2.38
C LEU A 213 -2.51 7.49 -0.89
N VAL A 214 -2.39 6.47 -0.05
CA VAL A 214 -2.37 6.61 1.41
C VAL A 214 -1.00 6.28 1.99
N ALA A 215 -0.56 7.06 2.99
CA ALA A 215 0.71 6.89 3.68
C ALA A 215 0.54 6.92 5.22
N PHE A 216 -0.27 6.02 5.77
CA PHE A 216 -0.49 5.91 7.23
C PHE A 216 0.37 4.86 7.95
N GLY A 217 1.32 4.24 7.23
CA GLY A 217 2.06 3.09 7.70
C GLY A 217 1.23 1.80 7.75
N GLN A 218 1.91 0.65 7.80
CA GLN A 218 1.29 -0.67 7.80
C GLN A 218 1.18 -1.21 9.24
N PRO A 219 0.03 -1.77 9.67
CA PRO A 219 -1.17 -2.08 8.87
C PRO A 219 -2.28 -1.02 8.94
N LYS A 220 -1.99 0.14 9.55
CA LYS A 220 -2.98 1.21 9.79
C LYS A 220 -3.60 1.71 8.49
N GLY A 221 -2.80 1.84 7.44
CA GLY A 221 -3.25 2.30 6.13
C GLY A 221 -4.20 1.34 5.45
N GLU A 222 -3.88 0.05 5.44
CA GLU A 222 -4.73 -1.00 4.86
C GLU A 222 -6.07 -1.09 5.61
N LYS A 223 -6.05 -1.06 6.94
CA LYS A 223 -7.28 -1.00 7.76
C LYS A 223 -8.09 0.27 7.50
N TRP A 224 -7.43 1.41 7.36
CA TRP A 224 -8.10 2.67 7.08
C TRP A 224 -8.75 2.66 5.69
N ILE A 225 -8.05 2.15 4.67
CA ILE A 225 -8.60 2.03 3.32
C ILE A 225 -9.81 1.10 3.34
N HIS A 226 -9.69 -0.11 3.90
CA HIS A 226 -10.79 -1.08 3.95
C HIS A 226 -12.05 -0.52 4.64
N LYS A 227 -11.87 0.24 5.72
CA LYS A 227 -12.98 0.91 6.42
C LYS A 227 -13.65 2.01 5.59
N ASN A 228 -12.93 2.65 4.67
CA ASN A 228 -13.36 3.93 4.08
C ASN A 228 -13.56 3.91 2.56
N TYR A 229 -12.96 2.98 1.80
CA TYR A 229 -12.89 3.07 0.33
C TYR A 229 -14.28 3.16 -0.33
N LYS A 230 -15.23 2.32 0.09
CA LYS A 230 -16.62 2.36 -0.41
C LYS A 230 -17.30 3.69 -0.13
N ARG A 231 -17.04 4.26 1.05
CA ARG A 231 -17.63 5.53 1.50
C ARG A 231 -17.01 6.73 0.77
N LEU A 232 -15.70 6.69 0.53
CA LEU A 232 -14.97 7.75 -0.17
C LEU A 232 -15.25 7.75 -1.67
N GLY A 233 -15.59 6.60 -2.25
CA GLY A 233 -16.00 6.51 -3.65
C GLY A 233 -14.87 6.69 -4.66
N VAL A 234 -13.62 6.81 -4.22
CA VAL A 234 -12.47 6.88 -5.14
C VAL A 234 -12.30 5.53 -5.81
N PRO A 235 -12.20 5.45 -7.15
CA PRO A 235 -12.15 4.18 -7.87
C PRO A 235 -11.06 3.23 -7.37
N VAL A 236 -9.84 3.73 -7.13
CA VAL A 236 -8.76 2.90 -6.57
C VAL A 236 -8.07 3.57 -5.39
N SER A 237 -7.98 2.87 -4.26
CA SER A 237 -7.19 3.28 -3.10
C SER A 237 -5.98 2.37 -2.89
N ILE A 238 -4.79 2.94 -2.64
CA ILE A 238 -3.56 2.17 -2.47
C ILE A 238 -2.76 2.70 -1.29
N GLN A 239 -2.39 1.81 -0.36
CA GLN A 239 -1.46 2.14 0.71
C GLN A 239 -0.02 2.02 0.20
N LEU A 240 0.71 3.15 0.11
CA LEU A 240 2.09 3.19 -0.38
C LEU A 240 3.12 3.66 0.66
N GLY A 241 2.68 4.08 1.85
CA GLY A 241 3.53 4.27 3.03
C GLY A 241 4.87 4.97 2.74
N ALA A 242 5.98 4.27 3.02
CA ALA A 242 7.35 4.78 2.87
C ALA A 242 7.75 5.17 1.44
N SER A 243 6.95 4.80 0.43
CA SER A 243 7.17 5.25 -0.96
C SER A 243 7.10 6.76 -1.08
N PHE A 244 6.25 7.41 -0.26
CA PHE A 244 6.14 8.86 -0.24
C PHE A 244 7.45 9.50 0.23
N ASP A 245 8.04 8.96 1.30
CA ASP A 245 9.31 9.46 1.85
C ASP A 245 10.48 9.32 0.86
N PHE A 246 10.49 8.25 0.06
CA PHE A 246 11.54 8.06 -0.95
C PHE A 246 11.43 9.06 -2.10
N ILE A 247 10.21 9.38 -2.55
CA ILE A 247 10.01 10.35 -3.63
C ILE A 247 10.20 11.77 -3.13
N ALA A 248 9.68 12.08 -1.94
CA ALA A 248 9.87 13.38 -1.29
C ALA A 248 11.34 13.67 -0.94
N GLY A 249 12.24 12.69 -1.07
CA GLY A 249 13.66 12.80 -0.75
C GLY A 249 13.95 12.89 0.74
N THR A 250 12.94 12.70 1.60
CA THR A 250 13.09 12.73 3.07
C THR A 250 13.71 11.44 3.59
N ALA A 251 13.59 10.34 2.85
CA ALA A 251 14.32 9.10 3.08
C ALA A 251 15.23 8.78 1.88
N LYS A 252 16.52 8.50 2.14
CA LYS A 252 17.44 8.02 1.10
C LYS A 252 17.13 6.54 0.80
N ARG A 253 16.83 6.21 -0.45
CA ARG A 253 16.86 4.80 -0.91
C ARG A 253 18.25 4.21 -0.67
N ALA A 254 18.32 2.91 -0.43
CA ALA A 254 19.60 2.21 -0.40
C ALA A 254 20.27 2.34 -1.79
N PRO A 255 21.61 2.44 -1.87
CA PRO A 255 22.30 2.46 -3.16
C PRO A 255 21.93 1.22 -4.01
N LEU A 256 21.98 1.34 -5.35
CA LEU A 256 21.57 0.27 -6.26
C LEU A 256 22.25 -1.08 -5.99
N VAL A 257 23.49 -1.09 -5.53
CA VAL A 257 24.20 -2.31 -5.14
C VAL A 257 23.47 -3.04 -4.00
N TRP A 258 23.06 -2.31 -2.95
CA TRP A 258 22.31 -2.85 -1.82
C TRP A 258 20.93 -3.36 -2.23
N GLN A 259 20.26 -2.68 -3.16
CA GLN A 259 19.00 -3.14 -3.73
C GLN A 259 19.19 -4.45 -4.54
N LYS A 260 20.20 -4.49 -5.41
CA LYS A 260 20.50 -5.66 -6.27
C LYS A 260 20.90 -6.90 -5.48
N ILE A 261 21.64 -6.75 -4.39
CA ILE A 261 22.02 -7.87 -3.50
C ILE A 261 20.92 -8.21 -2.47
N GLY A 262 19.77 -7.52 -2.52
CA GLY A 262 18.64 -7.77 -1.60
C GLY A 262 18.89 -7.36 -0.15
N MET A 263 19.93 -6.55 0.12
CA MET A 263 20.29 -6.08 1.47
C MET A 263 19.79 -4.66 1.78
N GLU A 264 18.86 -4.13 0.99
CA GLU A 264 18.24 -2.82 1.26
C GLU A 264 17.65 -2.74 2.69
N TRP A 265 17.11 -3.85 3.21
CA TRP A 265 16.62 -3.91 4.59
C TRP A 265 17.71 -3.59 5.63
N ALA A 266 18.95 -4.04 5.41
CA ALA A 266 20.09 -3.81 6.30
C ALA A 266 20.53 -2.34 6.25
N TYR A 267 20.63 -1.77 5.05
CA TYR A 267 20.90 -0.34 4.88
C TYR A 267 19.85 0.54 5.59
N ARG A 268 18.56 0.20 5.41
CA ARG A 268 17.46 0.90 6.08
C ARG A 268 17.55 0.74 7.60
N MET A 269 17.87 -0.47 8.10
CA MET A 269 18.04 -0.72 9.53
C MET A 269 19.13 0.18 10.13
N CYS A 270 20.25 0.37 9.43
CA CYS A 270 21.29 1.31 9.89
C CYS A 270 20.83 2.77 9.87
N SER A 271 19.90 3.13 8.98
CA SER A 271 19.40 4.50 8.82
C SER A 271 18.34 4.88 9.87
N ASP A 272 17.51 3.93 10.28
CA ASP A 272 16.45 4.12 11.29
C ASP A 272 16.33 2.90 12.22
N PRO A 273 17.33 2.69 13.09
CA PRO A 273 17.43 1.45 13.87
C PRO A 273 16.32 1.32 14.91
N LYS A 274 15.90 2.41 15.54
CA LYS A 274 14.87 2.39 16.59
C LYS A 274 13.53 1.87 16.07
N ARG A 275 13.14 2.27 14.86
CA ARG A 275 11.88 1.83 14.26
C ARG A 275 12.00 0.47 13.56
N LEU A 276 13.12 0.21 12.89
CA LEU A 276 13.24 -0.93 11.98
C LEU A 276 13.83 -2.19 12.61
N VAL A 277 14.69 -2.09 13.64
CA VAL A 277 15.27 -3.27 14.31
C VAL A 277 14.18 -4.14 14.96
N PRO A 278 13.25 -3.59 15.78
CA PRO A 278 12.20 -4.42 16.38
C PRO A 278 11.32 -5.09 15.32
N ARG A 279 10.97 -4.35 14.27
CA ARG A 279 10.19 -4.85 13.14
C ARG A 279 10.90 -6.01 12.44
N TYR A 280 12.18 -5.87 12.13
CA TYR A 280 12.92 -6.91 11.44
C TYR A 280 13.19 -8.13 12.31
N ALA A 281 13.39 -7.98 13.62
CA ALA A 281 13.47 -9.12 14.54
C ALA A 281 12.17 -9.93 14.55
N LEU A 282 11.02 -9.26 14.62
CA LEU A 282 9.71 -9.92 14.54
C LEU A 282 9.49 -10.59 13.18
N ASN A 283 9.84 -9.92 12.07
CA ASN A 283 9.77 -10.53 10.74
C ASN A 283 10.68 -11.75 10.60
N ALA A 284 11.88 -11.73 11.18
CA ALA A 284 12.82 -12.84 11.13
C ALA A 284 12.29 -14.04 11.93
N THR A 285 11.77 -13.82 13.14
CA THR A 285 11.13 -14.89 13.93
C THR A 285 9.92 -15.50 13.23
N PHE A 286 9.08 -14.67 12.61
CA PHE A 286 7.97 -15.14 11.78
C PHE A 286 8.45 -15.95 10.57
N LEU A 287 9.41 -15.42 9.81
CA LEU A 287 9.94 -16.07 8.62
C LEU A 287 10.56 -17.43 8.95
N LEU A 288 11.34 -17.52 10.03
CA LEU A 288 11.93 -18.78 10.47
C LEU A 288 10.84 -19.81 10.83
N GLY A 289 9.82 -19.41 11.59
CA GLY A 289 8.68 -20.28 11.91
C GLY A 289 7.94 -20.75 10.65
N ALA A 290 7.63 -19.81 9.75
CA ALA A 290 6.95 -20.09 8.49
C ALA A 290 7.75 -21.01 7.56
N LEU A 291 9.08 -20.85 7.49
CA LEU A 291 9.95 -21.73 6.72
C LEU A 291 10.06 -23.13 7.34
N VAL A 292 10.08 -23.24 8.66
CA VAL A 292 10.03 -24.53 9.36
C VAL A 292 8.71 -25.25 9.07
N GLU A 293 7.59 -24.53 9.04
CA GLU A 293 6.30 -25.09 8.65
C GLU A 293 6.24 -25.49 7.18
N ASP A 294 6.74 -24.64 6.26
CA ASP A 294 6.86 -24.97 4.84
C ASP A 294 7.74 -26.23 4.65
N TRP A 295 8.85 -26.34 5.38
CA TRP A 295 9.70 -27.54 5.38
C TRP A 295 8.96 -28.79 5.88
N LYS A 296 8.26 -28.69 7.01
CA LYS A 296 7.44 -29.79 7.54
C LYS A 296 6.42 -30.26 6.51
N ARG A 297 5.71 -29.33 5.85
CA ARG A 297 4.73 -29.65 4.80
C ARG A 297 5.34 -30.32 3.58
N LEU A 298 6.56 -29.92 3.20
CA LEU A 298 7.28 -30.56 2.09
C LEU A 298 7.72 -31.98 2.44
N VAL A 299 8.26 -32.18 3.64
CA VAL A 299 8.68 -33.50 4.13
C VAL A 299 7.50 -34.45 4.30
N THR A 300 6.38 -33.99 4.88
CA THR A 300 5.16 -34.80 4.97
C THR A 300 4.56 -35.10 3.59
N GLY A 301 4.67 -34.15 2.65
CA GLY A 301 4.27 -34.33 1.25
C GLY A 301 5.09 -35.36 0.46
N TRP A 302 6.30 -35.71 0.92
CA TRP A 302 7.14 -36.75 0.30
C TRP A 302 6.82 -38.18 0.78
N GLY A 303 5.74 -38.37 1.55
CA GLY A 303 5.30 -39.69 1.98
C GLY A 303 6.01 -40.23 3.22
N MET A 304 6.74 -39.40 3.97
CA MET A 304 7.09 -39.71 5.36
C MET A 304 5.87 -39.43 6.23
N GLY A 305 5.02 -40.46 6.40
CA GLY A 305 3.92 -40.46 7.34
C GLY A 305 4.38 -40.20 8.77
N ASP A 306 3.48 -39.66 9.59
CA ASP A 306 3.66 -39.40 11.01
C ASP A 306 4.38 -40.56 11.71
N TRP A 307 5.59 -40.29 12.22
CA TRP A 307 6.33 -41.20 13.10
C TRP A 307 5.73 -41.28 14.52
N SER A 308 4.52 -40.75 14.73
CA SER A 308 3.88 -40.66 16.05
C SER A 308 2.64 -41.53 16.21
N ASN A 309 2.40 -42.52 15.35
CA ASN A 309 1.28 -43.45 15.55
C ASN A 309 1.54 -44.84 14.94
N ASP A 310 2.60 -45.50 15.40
CA ASP A 310 2.89 -46.90 15.02
C ASP A 310 2.69 -47.84 16.22
N SER A 311 1.51 -47.72 16.84
CA SER A 311 1.01 -48.67 17.84
C SER A 311 -0.46 -48.98 17.60
N ASP A 312 -0.84 -49.25 16.35
CA ASP A 312 -2.12 -49.88 16.02
C ASP A 312 -1.87 -51.33 15.58
N PRO A 313 -2.17 -52.33 16.44
CA PRO A 313 -1.96 -53.74 16.13
C PRO A 313 -2.93 -54.31 15.07
N ASN A 314 -3.81 -53.50 14.46
CA ASN A 314 -4.90 -53.99 13.60
C ASN A 314 -4.85 -53.55 12.13
N ARG A 315 -3.71 -53.12 11.58
CA ARG A 315 -3.64 -52.75 10.16
C ARG A 315 -3.55 -54.00 9.25
N PRO A 316 -4.52 -54.28 8.36
CA PRO A 316 -4.43 -55.38 7.41
C PRO A 316 -3.47 -55.04 6.27
N SER A 317 -2.68 -56.03 5.83
CA SER A 317 -1.72 -55.90 4.74
C SER A 317 -2.41 -55.69 3.39
N ARG A 318 -1.97 -54.67 2.66
CA ARG A 318 -2.11 -54.53 1.20
C ARG A 318 -0.86 -53.90 0.63
#